data_AF-A0A1T3CWD9-F1
#
_entry.id   AF-A0A1T3CWD9-F1
#
_cell.length_a   1.000
_cell.length_b   1.000
_cell.length_c   1.000
_cell.angle_alpha   90.00
_cell.angle_beta   90.00
_cell.angle_gamma   90.00
#
_symmetry.space_group_name_H-M   'P 1'
#
loop_
_entity.id
_entity.type
_entity.pdbx_description
1 polymer ?
#
loop_
_entity_poly.entity_id
_entity_poly.type
_entity_poly.pdbx_seq_one_letter_code
_entity_poly.pdbx_strand_id
1 'polypeptide(L)'
;MGSEFGIAEDTKPELRLNAVGIFYICFASIWTVILLCGMTFLWVRRDMPILRIRGLPLSFAAISFMHLYWLAVQLGYWYGPLMPEVAEFWIMGIWFPFGIALFHASNSRFLYVADAQRKFIRSETPSIVIDRRSLLGRWRSIDYNRRTLITVFIGMGLQLLLTVITFLISRKFHDSFGIAGTEVHGNYMQRKVAQGRGWEWWPSIFWQMFWAWIFAPYILFRARNLRDTQGWRFQTIACCLSNLHSAPMWLIALYVPGMQPVNNYFIPPQWIAVSIMLLEFFTVFVPIIEVWKHNALTQETLNSIARWESRNKGFSGGDKSINSDSTRSSWGGRMGRASSVHTNSSGGSILTMEALEHTLSKNPEPLQQFSALRDFSGENIAFLTSVKEWKASYFSAVKELEKDDGAVKELPRECFESALKIYVDFISATHAEFQINLSSTDFKSLQVVFEHAANVICGSERSNPDPCTPFDDIPHRTDSESTLNIVRYWGEVPAEFNEHVFDDAEMSIKYLVLTNTWPKFIKERRSFDMASTVETGSN
;
A
#
# COMPACT_ATOMS: atom_id res chain seq x y z
N MET A 1 17.38 -29.45 31.48
CA MET A 1 17.26 -28.58 30.29
C MET A 1 15.93 -27.84 30.37
N GLY A 2 15.89 -26.51 30.35
CA GLY A 2 14.65 -25.73 30.53
C GLY A 2 13.72 -25.72 29.31
N SER A 3 12.41 -25.61 29.52
CA SER A 3 11.39 -25.55 28.45
C SER A 3 11.28 -24.15 27.82
N GLU A 4 10.35 -24.01 26.87
CA GLU A 4 9.99 -22.75 26.19
C GLU A 4 9.76 -21.56 27.15
N PHE A 5 9.21 -21.77 28.35
CA PHE A 5 8.96 -20.70 29.33
C PHE A 5 10.08 -20.49 30.36
N GLY A 6 11.27 -21.07 30.15
CA GLY A 6 12.31 -21.08 31.19
C GLY A 6 11.82 -21.80 32.45
N ILE A 7 11.08 -22.90 32.25
CA ILE A 7 10.53 -23.75 33.32
C ILE A 7 11.36 -25.03 33.35
N ALA A 8 11.63 -25.52 34.56
CA ALA A 8 12.23 -26.81 34.84
C ALA A 8 11.31 -27.63 35.75
N GLU A 9 11.60 -28.92 35.93
CA GLU A 9 10.73 -29.88 36.62
C GLU A 9 10.50 -29.55 38.11
N ASP A 10 11.43 -28.80 38.71
CA ASP A 10 11.44 -28.28 40.07
C ASP A 10 10.74 -26.91 40.21
N THR A 11 10.35 -26.27 39.11
CA THR A 11 9.69 -24.97 39.12
C THR A 11 8.31 -25.07 39.77
N LYS A 12 8.06 -24.25 40.78
CA LYS A 12 6.75 -24.15 41.44
C LYS A 12 5.69 -23.57 40.49
N PRO A 13 4.44 -24.08 40.52
CA PRO A 13 3.31 -23.48 39.82
C PRO A 13 2.81 -22.24 40.59
N GLU A 14 3.56 -21.14 40.52
CA GLU A 14 3.24 -19.86 41.14
C GLU A 14 3.59 -18.68 40.21
N LEU A 15 3.00 -17.50 40.44
CA LEU A 15 3.27 -16.31 39.63
C LEU A 15 4.67 -15.75 39.93
N ARG A 16 5.51 -15.61 38.90
CA ARG A 16 6.86 -15.02 39.03
C ARG A 16 6.77 -13.49 39.11
N LEU A 17 6.34 -12.95 40.26
CA LEU A 17 6.23 -11.50 40.55
C LEU A 17 7.52 -10.87 41.12
N ASN A 18 8.68 -11.37 40.69
CA ASN A 18 9.96 -10.73 40.97
C ASN A 18 10.16 -9.48 40.07
N ALA A 19 11.26 -8.75 40.26
CA ALA A 19 11.57 -7.56 39.44
C ALA A 19 11.59 -7.83 37.92
N VAL A 20 11.93 -9.06 37.51
CA VAL A 20 11.94 -9.50 36.11
C VAL A 20 10.51 -9.63 35.56
N GLY A 21 9.62 -10.29 36.29
CA GLY A 21 8.20 -10.38 35.92
C GLY A 21 7.51 -9.02 35.88
N ILE A 22 7.80 -8.16 36.87
CA ILE A 22 7.30 -6.77 36.89
C ILE A 22 7.80 -5.98 35.67
N PHE A 23 9.08 -6.11 35.32
CA PHE A 23 9.64 -5.51 34.10
C PHE A 23 8.89 -5.96 32.84
N TYR A 24 8.66 -7.26 32.65
CA TYR A 24 7.94 -7.75 31.47
C TYR A 24 6.47 -7.31 31.43
N ILE A 25 5.78 -7.22 32.56
CA ILE A 25 4.39 -6.68 32.64
C ILE A 25 4.37 -5.20 32.23
N CYS A 26 5.28 -4.40 32.78
CA CYS A 26 5.40 -2.97 32.44
C CYS A 26 5.78 -2.77 30.97
N PHE A 27 6.78 -3.51 30.48
CA PHE A 27 7.25 -3.43 29.10
C PHE A 27 6.17 -3.84 28.10
N ALA A 28 5.45 -4.93 28.37
CA ALA A 28 4.31 -5.35 27.56
C ALA A 28 3.23 -4.26 27.51
N SER A 29 2.82 -3.76 28.68
CA SER A 29 1.77 -2.73 28.80
C SER A 29 2.14 -1.43 28.06
N ILE A 30 3.38 -0.96 28.21
CA ILE A 30 3.89 0.26 27.55
C ILE A 30 3.92 0.06 26.03
N TRP A 31 4.44 -1.07 25.55
CA TRP A 31 4.54 -1.34 24.11
C TRP A 31 3.17 -1.52 23.45
N THR A 32 2.23 -2.24 24.09
CA THR A 32 0.83 -2.35 23.61
C THR A 32 0.17 -0.98 23.49
N VAL A 33 0.33 -0.09 24.47
CA VAL A 33 -0.22 1.28 24.38
C VAL A 33 0.44 2.09 23.25
N ILE A 34 1.77 2.02 23.11
CA ILE A 34 2.51 2.69 22.02
C ILE A 34 2.04 2.20 20.64
N LEU A 35 1.86 0.88 20.48
CA LEU A 35 1.43 0.26 19.23
C LEU A 35 -0.01 0.63 18.87
N LEU A 36 -0.93 0.52 19.83
CA LEU A 36 -2.34 0.90 19.63
C LEU A 36 -2.48 2.38 19.27
N CYS A 37 -1.78 3.28 19.96
CA CYS A 37 -1.75 4.71 19.59
C CYS A 37 -1.24 4.93 18.15
N GLY A 38 -0.20 4.20 17.72
CA GLY A 38 0.30 4.28 16.35
C GLY A 38 -0.70 3.76 15.31
N MET A 39 -1.33 2.62 15.57
CA MET A 39 -2.38 2.06 14.71
C MET A 39 -3.60 2.99 14.63
N THR A 40 -4.04 3.59 15.74
CA THR A 40 -5.13 4.56 15.78
C THR A 40 -4.80 5.83 14.99
N PHE A 41 -3.57 6.38 15.12
CA PHE A 41 -3.14 7.54 14.33
C PHE A 41 -3.21 7.27 12.82
N LEU A 42 -2.79 6.07 12.39
CA LEU A 42 -2.87 5.66 10.98
C LEU A 42 -4.31 5.43 10.53
N TRP A 43 -5.16 4.84 11.37
CA TRP A 43 -6.59 4.61 11.07
C TRP A 43 -7.36 5.93 10.85
N VAL A 44 -7.15 6.92 11.73
CA VAL A 44 -7.76 8.26 11.64
C VAL A 44 -7.28 9.04 10.40
N ARG A 45 -6.22 8.59 9.72
CA ARG A 45 -5.65 9.20 8.52
C ARG A 45 -5.70 8.29 7.29
N ARG A 46 -6.40 7.15 7.37
CA ARG A 46 -6.42 6.08 6.35
C ARG A 46 -6.75 6.57 4.93
N ASP A 47 -7.53 7.64 4.83
CA ASP A 47 -8.02 8.21 3.57
C ASP A 47 -6.93 9.00 2.81
N MET A 48 -5.79 9.29 3.45
CA MET A 48 -4.60 9.82 2.76
C MET A 48 -4.09 8.80 1.72
N PRO A 49 -3.80 9.17 0.46
CA PRO A 49 -3.40 8.21 -0.59
C PRO A 49 -2.22 7.30 -0.21
N ILE A 50 -1.22 7.86 0.48
CA ILE A 50 -0.03 7.14 0.99
C ILE A 50 -0.36 6.03 2.00
N LEU A 51 -1.55 6.05 2.62
CA LEU A 51 -2.07 4.99 3.50
C LEU A 51 -3.12 4.11 2.80
N ARG A 52 -4.03 4.70 2.00
CA ARG A 52 -5.04 3.99 1.19
C ARG A 52 -4.40 2.93 0.29
N ILE A 53 -3.27 3.24 -0.36
CA ILE A 53 -2.56 2.32 -1.26
C ILE A 53 -2.01 1.08 -0.52
N ARG A 54 -1.69 1.21 0.77
CA ARG A 54 -1.06 0.15 1.60
C ARG A 54 -2.04 -0.90 2.12
N GLY A 55 -3.35 -0.64 2.11
CA GLY A 55 -4.36 -1.60 2.59
C GLY A 55 -4.29 -1.87 4.11
N LEU A 56 -4.41 -0.81 4.93
CA LEU A 56 -4.25 -0.88 6.39
C LEU A 56 -5.00 -2.04 7.10
N PRO A 57 -6.25 -2.43 6.75
CA PRO A 57 -6.95 -3.51 7.45
C PRO A 57 -6.18 -4.84 7.48
N LEU A 58 -5.53 -5.21 6.37
CA LEU A 58 -4.76 -6.46 6.27
C LEU A 58 -3.46 -6.38 7.09
N SER A 59 -2.80 -5.22 7.07
CA SER A 59 -1.66 -4.94 7.94
C SER A 59 -2.04 -5.02 9.43
N PHE A 60 -3.19 -4.44 9.81
CA PHE A 60 -3.65 -4.41 11.20
C PHE A 60 -4.14 -5.77 11.69
N ALA A 61 -4.73 -6.60 10.83
CA ALA A 61 -5.04 -8.00 11.15
C ALA A 61 -3.75 -8.79 11.41
N ALA A 62 -2.74 -8.64 10.54
CA ALA A 62 -1.44 -9.26 10.72
C ALA A 62 -0.76 -8.84 12.04
N ILE A 63 -0.67 -7.52 12.27
CA ILE A 63 -0.11 -6.94 13.50
C ILE A 63 -0.87 -7.45 14.74
N SER A 64 -2.20 -7.48 14.72
CA SER A 64 -3.00 -7.96 15.86
C SER A 64 -2.68 -9.41 16.24
N PHE A 65 -2.60 -10.32 15.27
CA PHE A 65 -2.22 -11.73 15.55
C PHE A 65 -0.79 -11.86 16.08
N MET A 66 0.15 -11.12 15.50
CA MET A 66 1.55 -11.08 15.95
C MET A 66 1.68 -10.49 17.36
N HIS A 67 0.90 -9.46 17.66
CA HIS A 67 0.93 -8.78 18.95
C HIS A 67 0.32 -9.60 20.08
N LEU A 68 -0.76 -10.35 19.80
CA LEU A 68 -1.33 -11.30 20.77
C LEU A 68 -0.33 -12.40 21.12
N TYR A 69 0.40 -12.92 20.13
CA TYR A 69 1.50 -13.85 20.34
C TYR A 69 2.65 -13.21 21.14
N TRP A 70 3.09 -12.01 20.75
CA TRP A 70 4.13 -11.25 21.44
C TRP A 70 3.78 -11.03 22.91
N LEU A 71 2.56 -10.60 23.19
CA LEU A 71 2.04 -10.35 24.53
C LEU A 71 2.04 -11.62 25.39
N ALA A 72 1.57 -12.75 24.84
CA ALA A 72 1.63 -14.04 25.53
C ALA A 72 3.07 -14.49 25.82
N VAL A 73 4.01 -14.23 24.91
CA VAL A 73 5.44 -14.56 25.10
C VAL A 73 6.12 -13.64 26.14
N GLN A 74 5.86 -12.33 26.14
CA GLN A 74 6.45 -11.43 27.15
C GLN A 74 5.88 -11.73 28.54
N LEU A 75 4.56 -11.88 28.67
CA LEU A 75 3.92 -12.23 29.92
C LEU A 75 4.21 -13.69 30.34
N GLY A 76 4.64 -14.54 29.41
CA GLY A 76 4.97 -15.95 29.62
C GLY A 76 6.02 -16.21 30.71
N TYR A 77 6.93 -15.26 30.95
CA TYR A 77 7.83 -15.36 32.12
C TYR A 77 7.04 -15.32 33.45
N TRP A 78 6.04 -14.46 33.55
CA TRP A 78 5.27 -14.19 34.77
C TRP A 78 4.20 -15.25 35.04
N TYR A 79 3.36 -15.60 34.04
CA TYR A 79 2.23 -16.53 34.20
C TYR A 79 2.50 -17.96 33.66
N GLY A 80 3.59 -18.17 32.91
CA GLY A 80 3.93 -19.46 32.28
C GLY A 80 3.83 -20.67 33.23
N PRO A 81 4.31 -20.62 34.48
CA PRO A 81 4.15 -21.72 35.44
C PRO A 81 2.71 -22.15 35.69
N LEU A 82 1.74 -21.22 35.62
CA LEU A 82 0.30 -21.48 35.78
C LEU A 82 -0.46 -21.76 34.47
N MET A 83 0.13 -21.46 33.31
CA MET A 83 -0.56 -21.64 32.01
C MET A 83 -0.98 -23.10 31.76
N PRO A 84 -2.18 -23.37 31.19
CA PRO A 84 -2.58 -24.73 30.79
C PRO A 84 -1.55 -25.38 29.87
N GLU A 85 -1.29 -26.68 30.09
CA GLU A 85 -0.14 -27.38 29.47
C GLU A 85 -0.19 -27.40 27.93
N VAL A 86 -1.39 -27.50 27.34
CA VAL A 86 -1.60 -27.46 25.88
C VAL A 86 -1.65 -26.05 25.26
N ALA A 87 -1.72 -24.97 26.04
CA ALA A 87 -1.99 -23.63 25.50
C ALA A 87 -0.82 -23.09 24.64
N GLU A 88 0.41 -23.48 24.98
CA GLU A 88 1.65 -23.16 24.27
C GLU A 88 1.56 -23.58 22.79
N PHE A 89 1.12 -24.82 22.55
CA PHE A 89 0.97 -25.41 21.22
C PHE A 89 -0.06 -24.64 20.36
N TRP A 90 -1.18 -24.21 20.93
CA TRP A 90 -2.20 -23.46 20.20
C TRP A 90 -1.78 -22.02 19.88
N ILE A 91 -1.10 -21.33 20.81
CA ILE A 91 -0.57 -19.98 20.62
C ILE A 91 0.49 -19.97 19.49
N MET A 92 1.42 -20.92 19.53
CA MET A 92 2.49 -21.08 18.53
C MET A 92 1.99 -21.66 17.19
N GLY A 93 1.00 -22.56 17.23
CA GLY A 93 0.43 -23.22 16.05
C GLY A 93 -0.53 -22.35 15.24
N ILE A 94 -1.18 -21.36 15.86
CA ILE A 94 -2.15 -20.47 15.20
C ILE A 94 -1.64 -19.04 15.11
N TRP A 95 -1.44 -18.34 16.23
CA TRP A 95 -1.35 -16.87 16.24
C TRP A 95 -0.13 -16.36 15.45
N PHE A 96 1.05 -16.94 15.69
CA PHE A 96 2.27 -16.57 14.98
C PHE A 96 2.22 -16.88 13.47
N PRO A 97 1.94 -18.11 13.00
CA PRO A 97 1.90 -18.39 11.57
C PRO A 97 0.75 -17.67 10.83
N PHE A 98 -0.38 -17.40 11.49
CA PHE A 98 -1.45 -16.58 10.90
C PHE A 98 -1.00 -15.12 10.75
N GLY A 99 -0.35 -14.55 11.77
CA GLY A 99 0.24 -13.23 11.72
C GLY A 99 1.28 -13.09 10.60
N ILE A 100 2.22 -14.05 10.48
CA ILE A 100 3.20 -14.12 9.39
C ILE A 100 2.53 -14.24 8.01
N ALA A 101 1.50 -15.08 7.85
CA ALA A 101 0.82 -15.27 6.58
C ALA A 101 0.09 -14.00 6.10
N LEU A 102 -0.67 -13.35 7.00
CA LEU A 102 -1.33 -12.07 6.73
C LEU A 102 -0.30 -10.94 6.50
N PHE A 103 0.84 -10.98 7.18
CA PHE A 103 1.92 -10.01 6.99
C PHE A 103 2.56 -10.12 5.60
N HIS A 104 2.83 -11.34 5.12
CA HIS A 104 3.32 -11.55 3.76
C HIS A 104 2.28 -11.16 2.69
N ALA A 105 0.98 -11.37 2.96
CA ALA A 105 -0.11 -10.89 2.12
C ALA A 105 -0.13 -9.35 2.00
N SER A 106 0.01 -8.64 3.12
CA SER A 106 0.08 -7.18 3.14
C SER A 106 1.32 -6.65 2.39
N ASN A 107 2.49 -7.27 2.59
CA ASN A 107 3.71 -6.86 1.91
C ASN A 107 3.73 -7.18 0.41
N SER A 108 3.07 -8.25 -0.05
CA SER A 108 3.09 -8.60 -1.48
C SER A 108 2.36 -7.57 -2.34
N ARG A 109 1.39 -6.82 -1.77
CA ARG A 109 0.71 -5.67 -2.39
C ARG A 109 1.69 -4.60 -2.88
N PHE A 110 2.82 -4.37 -2.20
CA PHE A 110 3.88 -3.46 -2.67
C PHE A 110 4.43 -3.88 -4.05
N LEU A 111 4.73 -5.16 -4.22
CA LEU A 111 5.28 -5.69 -5.47
C LEU A 111 4.25 -5.73 -6.60
N TYR A 112 2.96 -5.90 -6.28
CA TYR A 112 1.88 -5.77 -7.26
C TYR A 112 1.71 -4.32 -7.72
N VAL A 113 1.55 -3.36 -6.80
CA VAL A 113 1.44 -1.92 -7.12
C VAL A 113 2.63 -1.46 -7.97
N ALA A 114 3.85 -1.86 -7.60
CA ALA A 114 5.08 -1.48 -8.30
C ALA A 114 5.35 -2.23 -9.63
N ASP A 115 4.58 -3.27 -9.95
CA ASP A 115 4.55 -3.89 -11.28
C ASP A 115 3.41 -3.32 -12.13
N ALA A 116 2.20 -3.17 -11.56
CA ALA A 116 1.02 -2.69 -12.27
C ALA A 116 1.14 -1.21 -12.70
N GLN A 117 1.70 -0.34 -11.85
CA GLN A 117 1.99 1.07 -12.21
C GLN A 117 2.94 1.20 -13.42
N ARG A 118 3.72 0.16 -13.77
CA ARG A 118 4.63 0.19 -14.94
C ARG A 118 3.91 0.26 -16.28
N LYS A 119 2.62 -0.09 -16.34
CA LYS A 119 1.82 0.03 -17.57
C LYS A 119 1.78 1.47 -18.08
N PHE A 120 1.72 2.44 -17.17
CA PHE A 120 1.77 3.88 -17.48
C PHE A 120 3.12 4.40 -18.01
N ILE A 121 4.06 3.51 -18.35
CA ILE A 121 5.34 3.81 -19.03
C ILE A 121 5.53 2.93 -20.28
N ARG A 122 4.79 1.83 -20.39
CA ARG A 122 4.92 0.85 -21.50
C ARG A 122 3.62 0.77 -22.25
N SER A 123 3.55 1.50 -23.37
CA SER A 123 2.42 1.46 -24.32
C SER A 123 2.15 0.07 -24.92
N GLU A 124 3.08 -0.88 -24.74
CA GLU A 124 2.95 -2.27 -25.17
C GLU A 124 3.14 -3.25 -23.98
N THR A 125 2.04 -3.61 -23.34
CA THR A 125 1.91 -4.95 -22.73
C THR A 125 1.07 -5.81 -23.67
N PRO A 126 1.63 -6.84 -24.33
CA PRO A 126 0.83 -7.73 -25.18
C PRO A 126 -0.20 -8.46 -24.32
N SER A 127 -1.48 -8.24 -24.61
CA SER A 127 -2.60 -8.83 -23.87
C SER A 127 -2.63 -10.35 -24.08
N ILE A 128 -2.07 -11.08 -23.12
CA ILE A 128 -2.12 -12.55 -23.10
C ILE A 128 -3.60 -12.95 -22.99
N VAL A 129 -4.16 -13.46 -24.08
CA VAL A 129 -5.55 -13.94 -24.13
C VAL A 129 -5.73 -15.07 -23.12
N ILE A 130 -6.35 -14.75 -21.98
CA ILE A 130 -6.58 -15.72 -20.90
C ILE A 130 -7.73 -16.62 -21.32
N ASP A 131 -7.45 -17.89 -21.63
CA ASP A 131 -8.50 -18.89 -21.85
C ASP A 131 -9.28 -19.16 -20.55
N ARG A 132 -10.38 -18.43 -20.38
CA ARG A 132 -11.32 -18.52 -19.26
C ARG A 132 -12.04 -19.88 -19.19
N ARG A 133 -11.87 -20.80 -20.15
CA ARG A 133 -12.41 -22.18 -20.07
C ARG A 133 -11.61 -23.06 -19.11
N SER A 134 -10.31 -22.81 -18.95
CA SER A 134 -9.46 -23.52 -17.99
C SER A 134 -9.64 -22.99 -16.56
N LEU A 135 -9.62 -23.88 -15.56
CA LEU A 135 -9.53 -23.49 -14.14
C LEU A 135 -8.31 -22.58 -13.88
N LEU A 136 -7.21 -22.83 -14.57
CA LEU A 136 -5.99 -22.02 -14.45
C LEU A 136 -6.15 -20.63 -15.11
N GLY A 137 -7.00 -20.52 -16.14
CA GLY A 137 -7.39 -19.25 -16.73
C GLY A 137 -8.32 -18.46 -15.82
N ARG A 138 -9.36 -19.11 -15.27
CA ARG A 138 -10.26 -18.51 -14.26
C ARG A 138 -9.51 -18.03 -13.02
N TRP A 139 -8.46 -18.72 -12.59
CA TRP A 139 -7.58 -18.28 -11.49
C TRP A 139 -6.69 -17.09 -11.86
N ARG A 140 -6.27 -16.97 -13.14
CA ARG A 140 -5.50 -15.82 -13.65
C ARG A 140 -6.36 -14.57 -13.86
N SER A 141 -7.67 -14.73 -14.08
CA SER A 141 -8.63 -13.62 -14.22
C SER A 141 -9.30 -13.19 -12.89
N ILE A 142 -8.77 -13.61 -11.74
CA ILE A 142 -9.15 -13.07 -10.42
C ILE A 142 -8.17 -11.96 -10.07
N ASP A 143 -8.70 -10.81 -9.61
CA ASP A 143 -7.93 -9.67 -9.11
C ASP A 143 -6.79 -10.09 -8.16
N TYR A 144 -5.67 -9.36 -8.19
CA TYR A 144 -4.48 -9.66 -7.41
C TYR A 144 -4.76 -9.72 -5.90
N ASN A 145 -5.53 -8.78 -5.35
CA ASN A 145 -5.81 -8.74 -3.91
C ASN A 145 -6.64 -9.96 -3.52
N ARG A 146 -7.74 -10.20 -4.26
CA ARG A 146 -8.63 -11.35 -4.02
C ARG A 146 -7.89 -12.69 -4.19
N ARG A 147 -7.04 -12.83 -5.21
CA ARG A 147 -6.21 -14.02 -5.44
C ARG A 147 -5.18 -14.22 -4.32
N THR A 148 -4.57 -13.15 -3.83
CA THR A 148 -3.63 -13.17 -2.70
C THR A 148 -4.34 -13.60 -1.42
N LEU A 149 -5.48 -12.98 -1.10
CA LEU A 149 -6.32 -13.35 0.04
C LEU A 149 -6.75 -14.82 -0.02
N ILE A 150 -7.26 -15.32 -1.15
CA ILE A 150 -7.64 -16.74 -1.29
C ILE A 150 -6.43 -17.66 -1.06
N THR A 151 -5.27 -17.33 -1.62
CA THR A 151 -4.03 -18.12 -1.43
C THR A 151 -3.63 -18.17 0.05
N VAL A 152 -3.75 -17.04 0.74
CA VAL A 152 -3.37 -16.88 2.16
C VAL A 152 -4.38 -17.59 3.08
N PHE A 153 -5.69 -17.49 2.82
CA PHE A 153 -6.71 -18.23 3.55
C PHE A 153 -6.60 -19.75 3.34
N ILE A 154 -6.24 -20.23 2.14
CA ILE A 154 -5.92 -21.65 1.90
C ILE A 154 -4.69 -22.07 2.73
N GLY A 155 -3.63 -21.26 2.76
CA GLY A 155 -2.44 -21.51 3.58
C GLY A 155 -2.74 -21.56 5.09
N MET A 156 -3.52 -20.60 5.59
CA MET A 156 -3.97 -20.55 6.99
C MET A 156 -4.89 -21.74 7.34
N GLY A 157 -5.80 -22.12 6.44
CA GLY A 157 -6.65 -23.30 6.61
C GLY A 157 -5.85 -24.61 6.64
N LEU A 158 -4.82 -24.74 5.79
CA LEU A 158 -3.90 -25.87 5.80
C LEU A 158 -3.02 -25.90 7.06
N GLN A 159 -2.53 -24.76 7.54
CA GLN A 159 -1.81 -24.66 8.81
C GLN A 159 -2.70 -25.06 10.00
N LEU A 160 -3.96 -24.60 10.03
CA LEU A 160 -4.92 -24.97 11.07
C LEU A 160 -5.22 -26.47 11.02
N LEU A 161 -5.44 -27.03 9.83
CA LEU A 161 -5.67 -28.46 9.64
C LEU A 161 -4.46 -29.29 10.13
N LEU A 162 -3.24 -28.90 9.80
CA LEU A 162 -2.02 -29.56 10.30
C LEU A 162 -1.90 -29.44 11.82
N THR A 163 -2.18 -28.28 12.39
CA THR A 163 -2.14 -28.05 13.85
C THR A 163 -3.16 -28.95 14.57
N VAL A 164 -4.40 -29.03 14.07
CA VAL A 164 -5.45 -29.91 14.61
C VAL A 164 -5.10 -31.39 14.45
N ILE A 165 -4.57 -31.79 13.28
CA ILE A 165 -4.14 -33.18 13.04
C ILE A 165 -3.01 -33.58 14.00
N THR A 166 -1.97 -32.75 14.15
CA THR A 166 -0.85 -33.02 15.06
C THR A 166 -1.31 -33.08 16.53
N PHE A 167 -2.25 -32.23 16.94
CA PHE A 167 -2.85 -32.27 18.27
C PHE A 167 -3.56 -33.61 18.53
N LEU A 168 -4.47 -34.01 17.63
CA LEU A 168 -5.26 -35.24 17.76
C LEU A 168 -4.44 -36.52 17.61
N ILE A 169 -3.33 -36.47 16.86
CA ILE A 169 -2.45 -37.63 16.61
C ILE A 169 -1.45 -37.85 17.76
N SER A 170 -0.99 -36.80 18.46
CA SER A 170 0.02 -36.97 19.51
C SER A 170 -0.61 -37.20 20.89
N ARG A 171 -0.39 -38.39 21.47
CA ARG A 171 -0.77 -38.72 22.86
C ARG A 171 -0.10 -37.81 23.90
N LYS A 172 0.91 -37.07 23.48
CA LYS A 172 1.54 -35.97 24.21
C LYS A 172 0.54 -34.98 24.82
N PHE A 173 -0.61 -34.77 24.18
CA PHE A 173 -1.66 -33.85 24.62
C PHE A 173 -2.94 -34.55 25.12
N HIS A 174 -2.98 -35.89 25.09
CA HIS A 174 -4.19 -36.69 25.23
C HIS A 174 -3.93 -38.01 25.98
N ASP A 175 -4.49 -38.14 27.19
CA ASP A 175 -4.25 -39.31 28.05
C ASP A 175 -4.86 -40.63 27.51
N SER A 176 -5.78 -40.56 26.54
CA SER A 176 -6.56 -41.72 26.07
C SER A 176 -6.32 -42.12 24.61
N PHE A 177 -6.11 -41.18 23.68
CA PHE A 177 -6.03 -41.45 22.23
C PHE A 177 -4.85 -40.73 21.54
N GLY A 178 -4.46 -41.24 20.38
CA GLY A 178 -3.26 -40.81 19.62
C GLY A 178 -2.27 -41.96 19.42
N ILE A 179 -1.11 -41.68 18.83
CA ILE A 179 -0.09 -42.68 18.50
C ILE A 179 0.69 -43.10 19.75
N ALA A 180 0.70 -44.41 20.02
CA ALA A 180 1.50 -45.00 21.10
C ALA A 180 2.99 -44.71 20.91
N GLY A 181 3.67 -44.35 22.01
CA GLY A 181 5.08 -43.90 21.98
C GLY A 181 5.28 -42.40 21.76
N THR A 182 4.22 -41.61 21.57
CA THR A 182 4.25 -40.13 21.74
C THR A 182 3.83 -39.68 23.15
N GLU A 183 3.66 -40.65 24.06
CA GLU A 183 3.15 -40.48 25.42
C GLU A 183 4.14 -39.76 26.33
N VAL A 184 3.61 -39.00 27.29
CA VAL A 184 4.39 -38.26 28.29
C VAL A 184 3.90 -38.64 29.68
N HIS A 185 4.82 -39.08 30.53
CA HIS A 185 4.55 -39.52 31.90
C HIS A 185 5.31 -38.66 32.91
N GLY A 186 4.85 -38.66 34.16
CA GLY A 186 5.42 -37.89 35.27
C GLY A 186 4.43 -36.91 35.88
N ASN A 187 4.92 -36.06 36.78
CA ASN A 187 4.12 -35.01 37.42
C ASN A 187 3.77 -33.87 36.42
N TYR A 188 2.80 -33.02 36.75
CA TYR A 188 2.31 -31.92 35.89
C TYR A 188 3.43 -31.05 35.29
N MET A 189 4.42 -30.65 36.10
CA MET A 189 5.54 -29.84 35.60
C MET A 189 6.45 -30.61 34.63
N GLN A 190 6.59 -31.93 34.79
CA GLN A 190 7.36 -32.79 33.88
C GLN A 190 6.63 -32.98 32.55
N ARG A 191 5.31 -33.23 32.60
CA ARG A 191 4.44 -33.26 31.41
C ARG A 191 4.58 -31.99 30.58
N LYS A 192 4.42 -30.84 31.24
CA LYS A 192 4.50 -29.50 30.66
C LYS A 192 5.87 -29.20 30.04
N VAL A 193 6.98 -29.53 30.74
CA VAL A 193 8.35 -29.35 30.20
C VAL A 193 8.62 -30.24 28.97
N ALA A 194 8.00 -31.41 28.88
CA ALA A 194 8.13 -32.31 27.74
C ALA A 194 7.18 -31.96 26.57
N GLN A 195 5.97 -31.47 26.82
CA GLN A 195 5.03 -31.04 25.78
C GLN A 195 5.63 -29.95 24.87
N GLY A 196 6.34 -28.98 25.47
CA GLY A 196 7.06 -27.89 24.79
C GLY A 196 8.34 -28.26 24.01
N ARG A 197 8.53 -29.52 23.64
CA ARG A 197 9.55 -29.97 22.66
C ARG A 197 9.06 -31.18 21.88
N GLY A 198 9.49 -31.36 20.64
CA GLY A 198 9.23 -32.60 19.89
C GLY A 198 9.04 -32.42 18.39
N TRP A 199 8.61 -33.49 17.73
CA TRP A 199 8.31 -33.46 16.28
C TRP A 199 7.04 -32.66 15.98
N GLU A 200 6.13 -32.51 16.95
CA GLU A 200 4.84 -31.81 16.79
C GLU A 200 4.99 -30.36 16.33
N TRP A 201 6.13 -29.75 16.65
CA TRP A 201 6.45 -28.36 16.38
C TRP A 201 6.91 -28.11 14.94
N TRP A 202 7.41 -29.15 14.25
CA TRP A 202 8.05 -29.03 12.93
C TRP A 202 7.22 -28.33 11.85
N PRO A 203 5.89 -28.49 11.74
CA PRO A 203 5.10 -27.74 10.76
C PRO A 203 5.25 -26.23 10.88
N SER A 204 5.19 -25.70 12.11
CA SER A 204 5.35 -24.26 12.38
C SER A 204 6.80 -23.79 12.13
N ILE A 205 7.79 -24.59 12.53
CA ILE A 205 9.22 -24.29 12.31
C ILE A 205 9.54 -24.24 10.81
N PHE A 206 9.04 -25.22 10.05
CA PHE A 206 9.25 -25.32 8.61
C PHE A 206 8.71 -24.08 7.89
N TRP A 207 7.49 -23.65 8.21
CA TRP A 207 6.93 -22.44 7.61
C TRP A 207 7.68 -21.17 8.03
N GLN A 208 8.04 -21.02 9.32
CA GLN A 208 8.84 -19.88 9.78
C GLN A 208 10.19 -19.78 9.04
N MET A 209 10.87 -20.91 8.84
CA MET A 209 12.12 -20.99 8.08
C MET A 209 11.90 -20.73 6.58
N PHE A 210 10.86 -21.30 5.96
CA PHE A 210 10.51 -21.04 4.56
C PHE A 210 10.26 -19.55 4.29
N TRP A 211 9.46 -18.90 5.14
CA TRP A 211 9.14 -17.47 5.01
C TRP A 211 10.39 -16.60 5.20
N ALA A 212 11.21 -16.85 6.24
CA ALA A 212 12.39 -16.03 6.54
C ALA A 212 13.59 -16.29 5.61
N TRP A 213 13.83 -17.53 5.16
CA TRP A 213 15.07 -17.92 4.47
C TRP A 213 14.90 -18.26 2.98
N ILE A 214 13.66 -18.36 2.46
CA ILE A 214 13.40 -18.54 1.03
C ILE A 214 12.57 -17.37 0.48
N PHE A 215 11.43 -17.07 1.08
CA PHE A 215 10.52 -16.04 0.55
C PHE A 215 11.00 -14.60 0.80
N ALA A 216 11.53 -14.29 1.98
CA ALA A 216 12.08 -12.97 2.27
C ALA A 216 13.29 -12.62 1.37
N PRO A 217 14.29 -13.49 1.12
CA PRO A 217 15.33 -13.26 0.10
C PRO A 217 14.78 -13.02 -1.31
N TYR A 218 13.73 -13.74 -1.73
CA TYR A 218 13.06 -13.48 -3.00
C TYR A 218 12.44 -12.07 -3.06
N ILE A 219 11.75 -11.63 -1.99
CA ILE A 219 11.22 -10.27 -1.88
C ILE A 219 12.36 -9.23 -1.91
N LEU A 220 13.44 -9.44 -1.16
CA LEU A 220 14.60 -8.54 -1.14
C LEU A 220 15.21 -8.40 -2.56
N PHE A 221 15.37 -9.50 -3.28
CA PHE A 221 15.87 -9.51 -4.66
C PHE A 221 14.93 -8.79 -5.64
N ARG A 222 13.62 -8.95 -5.50
CA ARG A 222 12.60 -8.25 -6.28
C ARG A 222 12.56 -6.74 -5.98
N ALA A 223 12.68 -6.36 -4.70
CA ALA A 223 12.57 -4.99 -4.24
C ALA A 223 13.83 -4.13 -4.49
N ARG A 224 15.02 -4.74 -4.68
CA ARG A 224 16.32 -4.03 -4.74
C ARG A 224 16.41 -2.87 -5.74
N ASN A 225 15.68 -2.95 -6.86
CA ASN A 225 15.68 -1.94 -7.91
C ASN A 225 14.49 -0.96 -7.85
N LEU A 226 13.50 -1.20 -6.97
CA LEU A 226 12.42 -0.24 -6.74
C LEU A 226 12.95 0.93 -5.90
N ARG A 227 12.51 2.16 -6.17
CA ARG A 227 12.97 3.36 -5.44
C ARG A 227 11.78 4.27 -5.11
N ASP A 228 10.92 3.80 -4.23
CA ASP A 228 9.70 4.53 -3.86
C ASP A 228 9.97 5.76 -2.98
N THR A 229 9.04 6.72 -3.04
CA THR A 229 9.01 7.94 -2.20
C THR A 229 8.29 7.73 -0.87
N GLN A 230 7.67 6.56 -0.65
CA GLN A 230 6.70 6.29 0.40
C GLN A 230 7.23 5.43 1.55
N GLY A 231 8.55 5.20 1.62
CA GLY A 231 9.23 4.38 2.63
C GLY A 231 8.89 2.88 2.60
N TRP A 232 8.15 2.40 1.61
CA TRP A 232 7.58 1.05 1.60
C TRP A 232 8.64 -0.02 1.28
N ARG A 233 9.60 0.26 0.38
CA ARG A 233 10.79 -0.60 0.22
C ARG A 233 11.59 -0.68 1.50
N PHE A 234 11.81 0.45 2.19
CA PHE A 234 12.61 0.48 3.42
C PHE A 234 11.98 -0.39 4.51
N GLN A 235 10.68 -0.20 4.78
CA GLN A 235 9.90 -1.06 5.66
C GLN A 235 10.03 -2.54 5.26
N THR A 236 9.81 -2.87 3.98
CA THR A 236 9.86 -4.26 3.49
C THR A 236 11.24 -4.90 3.74
N ILE A 237 12.34 -4.18 3.44
CA ILE A 237 13.70 -4.65 3.67
C ILE A 237 13.98 -4.82 5.18
N ALA A 238 13.65 -3.82 5.98
CA ALA A 238 13.88 -3.84 7.42
C ALA A 238 13.12 -4.99 8.11
N CYS A 239 11.87 -5.23 7.71
CA CYS A 239 11.08 -6.35 8.19
C CYS A 239 11.66 -7.72 7.78
N CYS A 240 12.06 -7.89 6.51
CA CYS A 240 12.71 -9.12 6.04
C CYS A 240 13.98 -9.44 6.83
N LEU A 241 14.85 -8.45 7.05
CA LEU A 241 16.08 -8.61 7.82
C LEU A 241 15.81 -8.91 9.31
N SER A 242 14.81 -8.25 9.90
CA SER A 242 14.43 -8.44 11.30
C SER A 242 14.01 -9.86 11.63
N ASN A 243 13.46 -10.61 10.67
CA ASN A 243 12.99 -11.98 10.88
C ASN A 243 14.08 -13.06 10.77
N LEU A 244 15.24 -12.77 10.16
CA LEU A 244 16.27 -13.79 9.89
C LEU A 244 16.79 -14.48 11.16
N HIS A 245 16.97 -13.73 12.25
CA HIS A 245 17.49 -14.25 13.52
C HIS A 245 16.46 -15.06 14.33
N SER A 246 15.17 -14.90 14.03
CA SER A 246 14.02 -15.35 14.84
C SER A 246 14.08 -16.85 15.18
N ALA A 247 13.98 -17.72 14.16
CA ALA A 247 14.01 -19.17 14.36
C ALA A 247 15.39 -19.71 14.77
N PRO A 248 16.53 -19.28 14.18
CA PRO A 248 17.85 -19.72 14.63
C PRO A 248 18.13 -19.45 16.11
N MET A 249 17.79 -18.25 16.62
CA MET A 249 18.05 -17.90 18.02
C MET A 249 17.11 -18.61 19.00
N TRP A 250 15.84 -18.82 18.63
CA TRP A 250 14.90 -19.64 19.41
C TRP A 250 15.37 -21.12 19.48
N LEU A 251 15.79 -21.71 18.36
CA LEU A 251 16.38 -23.06 18.34
C LEU A 251 17.66 -23.14 19.19
N ILE A 252 18.56 -22.14 19.09
CA ILE A 252 19.76 -22.07 19.93
C ILE A 252 19.39 -22.00 21.42
N ALA A 253 18.39 -21.18 21.79
CA ALA A 253 17.92 -21.07 23.17
C ALA A 253 17.27 -22.36 23.71
N LEU A 254 16.60 -23.15 22.87
CA LEU A 254 16.02 -24.44 23.26
C LEU A 254 17.05 -25.56 23.41
N TYR A 255 18.00 -25.66 22.47
CA TYR A 255 18.84 -26.86 22.32
C TYR A 255 20.29 -26.69 22.81
N VAL A 256 20.83 -25.48 22.93
CA VAL A 256 22.23 -25.25 23.38
C VAL A 256 22.29 -25.08 24.91
N PRO A 257 22.96 -25.98 25.67
CA PRO A 257 22.99 -25.90 27.14
C PRO A 257 23.54 -24.58 27.69
N GLY A 258 24.46 -23.94 26.98
CA GLY A 258 25.02 -22.63 27.34
C GLY A 258 24.01 -21.47 27.38
N MET A 259 22.81 -21.65 26.82
CA MET A 259 21.73 -20.65 26.90
C MET A 259 20.91 -20.75 28.20
N GLN A 260 21.06 -21.81 29.01
CA GLN A 260 20.27 -21.98 30.24
C GLN A 260 20.37 -20.80 31.23
N PRO A 261 21.54 -20.15 31.45
CA PRO A 261 21.62 -18.95 32.29
C PRO A 261 20.82 -17.75 31.74
N VAL A 262 20.69 -17.65 30.41
CA VAL A 262 19.89 -16.62 29.73
C VAL A 262 18.39 -16.94 29.86
N ASN A 263 18.02 -18.21 29.63
CA ASN A 263 16.63 -18.69 29.70
C ASN A 263 15.95 -18.50 31.07
N ASN A 264 16.74 -18.31 32.14
CA ASN A 264 16.25 -17.97 33.49
C ASN A 264 15.68 -16.54 33.59
N TYR A 265 15.91 -15.70 32.59
CA TYR A 265 15.47 -14.30 32.51
C TYR A 265 14.73 -14.01 31.21
N PHE A 266 15.29 -14.45 30.08
CA PHE A 266 14.78 -14.23 28.72
C PHE A 266 14.39 -15.57 28.10
N ILE A 267 13.09 -15.88 28.07
CA ILE A 267 12.61 -17.22 27.71
C ILE A 267 12.78 -17.49 26.20
N PRO A 268 13.06 -18.73 25.73
CA PRO A 268 13.38 -19.01 24.33
C PRO A 268 12.48 -18.36 23.26
N PRO A 269 11.13 -18.33 23.35
CA PRO A 269 10.28 -17.67 22.35
C PRO A 269 10.44 -16.14 22.29
N GLN A 270 11.08 -15.49 23.27
CA GLN A 270 11.32 -14.05 23.21
C GLN A 270 12.29 -13.66 22.07
N TRP A 271 13.09 -14.60 21.54
CA TRP A 271 13.82 -14.38 20.28
C TRP A 271 12.89 -14.20 19.07
N ILE A 272 11.74 -14.86 19.06
CA ILE A 272 10.67 -14.63 18.08
C ILE A 272 9.98 -13.28 18.39
N ALA A 273 9.72 -12.98 19.67
CA ALA A 273 9.12 -11.71 20.09
C ALA A 273 9.98 -10.47 19.74
N VAL A 274 11.31 -10.54 19.77
CA VAL A 274 12.19 -9.45 19.32
C VAL A 274 12.01 -9.20 17.82
N SER A 275 11.97 -10.25 17.00
CA SER A 275 11.64 -10.16 15.57
C SER A 275 10.26 -9.52 15.34
N ILE A 276 9.23 -9.93 16.10
CA ILE A 276 7.88 -9.36 16.00
C ILE A 276 7.84 -7.88 16.39
N MET A 277 8.50 -7.49 17.49
CA MET A 277 8.55 -6.09 17.94
C MET A 277 9.18 -5.18 16.87
N LEU A 278 10.19 -5.68 16.14
CA LEU A 278 10.78 -4.98 15.01
C LEU A 278 9.83 -4.92 13.81
N LEU A 279 9.06 -5.98 13.51
CA LEU A 279 8.01 -5.93 12.49
C LEU A 279 6.95 -4.89 12.83
N GLU A 280 6.41 -4.92 14.05
CA GLU A 280 5.45 -3.94 14.57
C GLU A 280 6.01 -2.51 14.47
N PHE A 281 7.27 -2.32 14.85
CA PHE A 281 7.94 -1.03 14.74
C PHE A 281 8.01 -0.52 13.29
N PHE A 282 8.56 -1.31 12.37
CA PHE A 282 8.72 -0.89 10.98
C PHE A 282 7.40 -0.79 10.22
N THR A 283 6.38 -1.58 10.59
CA THR A 283 5.06 -1.55 9.93
C THR A 283 4.18 -0.40 10.37
N VAL A 284 4.31 0.08 11.61
CA VAL A 284 3.51 1.19 12.14
C VAL A 284 4.25 2.52 12.06
N PHE A 285 5.51 2.61 12.51
CA PHE A 285 6.18 3.90 12.62
C PHE A 285 6.77 4.42 11.30
N VAL A 286 7.11 3.57 10.32
CA VAL A 286 7.53 4.07 8.99
C VAL A 286 6.37 4.81 8.30
N PRO A 287 5.15 4.26 8.18
CA PRO A 287 4.00 5.02 7.67
C PRO A 287 3.70 6.33 8.45
N ILE A 288 3.87 6.36 9.78
CA ILE A 288 3.68 7.59 10.59
C ILE A 288 4.71 8.66 10.18
N ILE A 289 5.98 8.29 10.06
CA ILE A 289 7.06 9.19 9.63
C ILE A 289 6.80 9.73 8.22
N GLU A 290 6.35 8.89 7.28
CA GLU A 290 6.04 9.33 5.92
C GLU A 290 4.79 10.21 5.84
N VAL A 291 3.77 9.98 6.68
CA VAL A 291 2.62 10.90 6.83
C VAL A 291 3.07 12.29 7.32
N TRP A 292 4.00 12.36 8.28
CA TRP A 292 4.54 13.64 8.75
C TRP A 292 5.38 14.35 7.67
N LYS A 293 6.26 13.62 6.97
CA LYS A 293 7.04 14.14 5.83
C LYS A 293 6.14 14.65 4.71
N HIS A 294 5.09 13.90 4.37
CA HIS A 294 4.10 14.27 3.35
C HIS A 294 3.42 15.59 3.74
N ASN A 295 2.85 15.66 4.94
CA ASN A 295 2.16 16.86 5.41
C ASN A 295 3.10 18.08 5.46
N ALA A 296 4.35 17.91 5.90
CA ALA A 296 5.34 18.98 5.89
C ALA A 296 5.65 19.48 4.46
N LEU A 297 5.83 18.57 3.48
CA LEU A 297 6.10 18.92 2.09
C LEU A 297 4.91 19.58 1.40
N THR A 298 3.68 19.09 1.63
CA THR A 298 2.46 19.72 1.11
C THR A 298 2.29 21.13 1.70
N GLN A 299 2.53 21.31 3.01
CA GLN A 299 2.47 22.63 3.65
C GLN A 299 3.58 23.58 3.15
N GLU A 300 4.82 23.11 2.96
CA GLU A 300 5.89 23.90 2.34
C GLU A 300 5.49 24.36 0.92
N THR A 301 4.91 23.45 0.14
CA THR A 301 4.44 23.71 -1.23
C THR A 301 3.31 24.74 -1.26
N LEU A 302 2.27 24.56 -0.46
CA LEU A 302 1.15 25.51 -0.37
C LEU A 302 1.62 26.91 0.09
N ASN A 303 2.54 26.98 1.05
CA ASN A 303 3.18 28.23 1.45
C ASN A 303 4.01 28.86 0.32
N SER A 304 4.67 28.06 -0.53
CA SER A 304 5.41 28.57 -1.68
C SER A 304 4.49 29.13 -2.78
N ILE A 305 3.35 28.46 -3.05
CA ILE A 305 2.32 28.92 -3.99
C ILE A 305 1.69 30.22 -3.49
N ALA A 306 1.27 30.29 -2.22
CA ALA A 306 0.69 31.49 -1.63
C ALA A 306 1.63 32.71 -1.67
N ARG A 307 2.94 32.50 -1.46
CA ARG A 307 3.98 33.55 -1.61
C ARG A 307 4.22 33.98 -3.06
N TRP A 308 4.09 33.06 -4.01
CA TRP A 308 4.16 33.40 -5.43
C TRP A 308 2.92 34.21 -5.86
N GLU A 309 1.73 33.78 -5.46
CA GLU A 309 0.47 34.48 -5.72
C GLU A 309 0.44 35.88 -5.14
N SER A 310 0.83 36.06 -3.87
CA SER A 310 0.81 37.39 -3.23
C SER A 310 1.79 38.35 -3.91
N ARG A 311 2.97 37.85 -4.34
CA ARG A 311 3.92 38.63 -5.13
C ARG A 311 3.39 38.96 -6.53
N ASN A 312 2.68 38.05 -7.19
CA ASN A 312 2.11 38.29 -8.52
C ASN A 312 0.94 39.29 -8.45
N LYS A 313 0.07 39.15 -7.44
CA LYS A 313 -0.99 40.12 -7.09
C LYS A 313 -0.40 41.49 -6.76
N GLY A 314 0.72 41.55 -6.03
CA GLY A 314 1.48 42.78 -5.78
C GLY A 314 2.08 43.42 -7.04
N PHE A 315 2.59 42.62 -8.00
CA PHE A 315 3.06 43.13 -9.29
C PHE A 315 1.94 43.65 -10.20
N SER A 316 0.72 43.14 -10.05
CA SER A 316 -0.49 43.69 -10.70
C SER A 316 -1.11 44.87 -9.93
N GLY A 317 -0.64 45.15 -8.71
CA GLY A 317 -1.20 46.14 -7.79
C GLY A 317 -0.21 47.26 -7.45
N GLY A 318 0.32 47.93 -8.47
CA GLY A 318 1.11 49.15 -8.28
C GLY A 318 0.26 50.33 -7.76
N ASP A 319 0.90 51.32 -7.15
CA ASP A 319 0.26 52.49 -6.52
C ASP A 319 -0.69 53.25 -7.47
N LYS A 320 -1.99 52.92 -7.39
CA LYS A 320 -3.08 53.76 -7.87
C LYS A 320 -4.22 53.77 -6.85
N SER A 321 -4.49 54.97 -6.35
CA SER A 321 -5.53 55.26 -5.38
C SER A 321 -6.92 54.89 -5.89
N ILE A 322 -7.73 54.34 -4.98
CA ILE A 322 -9.19 54.44 -4.84
C ILE A 322 -9.90 55.09 -6.05
N ASN A 323 -10.62 54.27 -6.81
CA ASN A 323 -12.00 54.55 -7.23
C ASN A 323 -12.70 53.23 -7.57
N SER A 324 -13.99 53.15 -7.27
CA SER A 324 -14.90 52.08 -7.72
C SER A 324 -14.96 52.08 -9.27
N ASP A 325 -15.14 50.95 -9.95
CA ASP A 325 -16.39 50.19 -9.89
C ASP A 325 -16.28 48.70 -10.33
N SER A 326 -17.41 48.01 -10.35
CA SER A 326 -17.57 46.59 -10.63
C SER A 326 -17.12 46.12 -12.04
N THR A 327 -16.67 44.86 -12.12
CA THR A 327 -17.12 43.86 -13.13
C THR A 327 -16.56 42.46 -12.84
N ARG A 328 -17.29 41.42 -13.28
CA ARG A 328 -17.04 39.98 -13.08
C ARG A 328 -15.67 39.53 -13.63
N SER A 329 -14.93 38.74 -12.86
CA SER A 329 -13.66 38.13 -13.28
C SER A 329 -13.88 36.94 -14.23
N SER A 330 -13.63 37.13 -15.52
CA SER A 330 -13.51 36.02 -16.48
C SER A 330 -12.13 35.38 -16.39
N TRP A 331 -12.06 34.07 -16.16
CA TRP A 331 -10.81 33.30 -16.22
C TRP A 331 -10.49 32.99 -17.70
N GLY A 332 -10.20 34.02 -18.49
CA GLY A 332 -10.11 33.92 -19.94
C GLY A 332 -9.17 34.94 -20.57
N GLY A 333 -7.93 34.51 -20.82
CA GLY A 333 -7.02 35.15 -21.78
C GLY A 333 -6.12 36.28 -21.25
N ARG A 334 -4.84 35.96 -21.03
CA ARG A 334 -3.70 36.87 -21.30
C ARG A 334 -2.37 36.10 -21.39
N MET A 335 -2.13 35.47 -22.54
CA MET A 335 -0.80 34.99 -22.93
C MET A 335 0.14 36.20 -23.08
N GLY A 336 1.06 36.40 -22.12
CA GLY A 336 1.80 37.65 -21.97
C GLY A 336 3.29 37.47 -21.70
N ARG A 337 4.09 37.38 -22.78
CA ARG A 337 5.56 37.52 -22.89
C ARG A 337 6.37 37.44 -21.57
N ALA A 338 7.12 36.36 -21.43
CA ALA A 338 8.16 36.23 -20.40
C ALA A 338 9.12 37.44 -20.40
N SER A 339 9.40 37.96 -19.20
CA SER A 339 10.45 38.94 -18.94
C SER A 339 11.50 38.31 -18.04
N SER A 340 12.77 38.36 -18.45
CA SER A 340 13.88 37.69 -17.77
C SER A 340 14.33 38.46 -16.53
N VAL A 341 14.22 37.85 -15.35
CA VAL A 341 14.79 38.38 -14.10
C VAL A 341 15.66 37.32 -13.44
N HIS A 342 16.98 37.48 -13.56
CA HIS A 342 17.95 36.75 -12.74
C HIS A 342 17.96 37.33 -11.31
N THR A 343 17.54 36.54 -10.32
CA THR A 343 17.82 36.79 -8.90
C THR A 343 18.16 35.48 -8.22
N ASN A 344 19.25 35.44 -7.44
CA ASN A 344 19.79 34.24 -6.79
C ASN A 344 19.00 33.79 -5.55
N SER A 345 17.70 33.55 -5.72
CA SER A 345 16.77 33.03 -4.71
C SER A 345 15.78 32.03 -5.35
N SER A 346 16.30 31.18 -6.24
CA SER A 346 15.60 30.33 -7.22
C SER A 346 14.76 29.16 -6.66
N GLY A 347 14.33 29.23 -5.40
CA GLY A 347 13.41 28.26 -4.81
C GLY A 347 11.99 28.33 -5.41
N GLY A 348 11.42 29.54 -5.47
CA GLY A 348 9.96 29.77 -5.61
C GLY A 348 9.41 29.96 -7.03
N SER A 349 10.18 29.77 -8.10
CA SER A 349 9.66 29.85 -9.48
C SER A 349 9.21 28.51 -10.05
N ILE A 350 9.60 27.40 -9.43
CA ILE A 350 9.47 26.05 -10.00
C ILE A 350 8.26 25.30 -9.42
N LEU A 351 7.79 25.67 -8.22
CA LEU A 351 6.58 25.10 -7.60
C LEU A 351 5.32 25.88 -8.01
N THR A 352 5.13 26.09 -9.32
CA THR A 352 4.03 26.87 -9.90
C THR A 352 3.23 26.03 -10.89
N MET A 353 1.95 26.35 -11.07
CA MET A 353 1.08 25.69 -12.06
C MET A 353 1.67 25.83 -13.49
N GLU A 354 2.18 27.01 -13.82
CA GLU A 354 2.85 27.30 -15.10
C GLU A 354 4.03 26.35 -15.38
N ALA A 355 4.85 26.04 -14.37
CA ALA A 355 5.99 25.13 -14.53
C ALA A 355 5.56 23.66 -14.72
N LEU A 356 4.47 23.26 -14.06
CA LEU A 356 3.85 21.94 -14.26
C LEU A 356 3.25 21.83 -15.67
N GLU A 357 2.44 22.81 -16.09
CA GLU A 357 1.82 22.83 -17.43
C GLU A 357 2.85 22.96 -18.56
N HIS A 358 3.93 23.73 -18.36
CA HIS A 358 5.06 23.74 -19.30
C HIS A 358 5.71 22.35 -19.43
N THR A 359 5.81 21.59 -18.33
CA THR A 359 6.36 20.23 -18.36
C THR A 359 5.41 19.26 -19.06
N LEU A 360 4.12 19.25 -18.70
CA LEU A 360 3.08 18.43 -19.33
C LEU A 360 2.87 18.75 -20.83
N SER A 361 3.08 20.00 -21.24
CA SER A 361 2.99 20.41 -22.65
C SER A 361 4.24 20.00 -23.45
N LYS A 362 5.46 20.23 -22.93
CA LYS A 362 6.73 20.00 -23.65
C LYS A 362 7.27 18.58 -23.58
N ASN A 363 7.36 17.99 -22.39
CA ASN A 363 7.88 16.63 -22.20
C ASN A 363 7.37 16.05 -20.86
N PRO A 364 6.23 15.34 -20.86
CA PRO A 364 5.69 14.70 -19.67
C PRO A 364 6.48 13.45 -19.25
N GLU A 365 7.30 12.85 -20.11
CA GLU A 365 7.87 11.50 -19.89
C GLU A 365 8.67 11.37 -18.57
N PRO A 366 9.59 12.30 -18.19
CA PRO A 366 10.33 12.17 -16.93
C PRO A 366 9.43 12.28 -15.69
N LEU A 367 8.32 13.03 -15.80
CA LEU A 367 7.33 13.16 -14.72
C LEU A 367 6.47 11.89 -14.65
N GLN A 368 6.05 11.34 -15.79
CA GLN A 368 5.32 10.07 -15.90
C GLN A 368 6.14 8.89 -15.34
N GLN A 369 7.42 8.78 -15.71
CA GLN A 369 8.34 7.77 -15.19
C GLN A 369 8.50 7.89 -13.67
N PHE A 370 8.63 9.11 -13.14
CA PHE A 370 8.71 9.36 -11.71
C PHE A 370 7.41 8.98 -10.98
N SER A 371 6.26 9.45 -11.45
CA SER A 371 4.97 9.18 -10.81
C SER A 371 4.65 7.69 -10.77
N ALA A 372 4.93 6.94 -11.85
CA ALA A 372 4.65 5.51 -11.91
C ALA A 372 5.68 4.63 -11.16
N LEU A 373 6.99 4.85 -11.33
CA LEU A 373 8.00 3.95 -10.71
C LEU A 373 8.30 4.25 -9.25
N ARG A 374 7.97 5.47 -8.77
CA ARG A 374 8.53 6.01 -7.53
C ARG A 374 7.47 6.59 -6.61
N ASP A 375 6.53 7.35 -7.13
CA ASP A 375 5.46 7.93 -6.31
C ASP A 375 4.18 7.07 -6.24
N PHE A 376 4.06 6.07 -7.11
CA PHE A 376 2.87 5.23 -7.35
C PHE A 376 1.59 6.06 -7.55
N SER A 377 1.71 7.10 -8.38
CA SER A 377 0.67 8.06 -8.75
C SER A 377 0.59 8.30 -10.26
N GLY A 378 1.04 7.31 -11.06
CA GLY A 378 1.20 7.40 -12.52
C GLY A 378 -0.09 7.58 -13.30
N GLU A 379 -1.22 7.15 -12.74
CA GLU A 379 -2.57 7.34 -13.28
C GLU A 379 -2.93 8.83 -13.46
N ASN A 380 -2.45 9.71 -12.58
CA ASN A 380 -2.75 11.14 -12.63
C ASN A 380 -2.09 11.82 -13.83
N ILE A 381 -0.82 11.49 -14.11
CA ILE A 381 -0.09 12.06 -15.25
C ILE A 381 -0.62 11.44 -16.55
N ALA A 382 -0.92 10.14 -16.55
CA ALA A 382 -1.44 9.42 -17.70
C ALA A 382 -2.83 9.96 -18.12
N PHE A 383 -3.74 10.18 -17.16
CA PHE A 383 -5.03 10.84 -17.39
C PHE A 383 -4.86 12.22 -18.02
N LEU A 384 -3.97 13.07 -17.47
CA LEU A 384 -3.70 14.40 -18.02
C LEU A 384 -3.12 14.37 -19.44
N THR A 385 -2.29 13.38 -19.78
CA THR A 385 -1.84 13.17 -21.17
C THR A 385 -2.96 12.68 -22.08
N SER A 386 -3.79 11.73 -21.65
CA SER A 386 -4.88 11.20 -22.49
C SER A 386 -5.98 12.24 -22.74
N VAL A 387 -6.34 13.08 -21.77
CA VAL A 387 -7.29 14.20 -21.98
C VAL A 387 -6.72 15.25 -22.93
N LYS A 388 -5.42 15.56 -22.82
CA LYS A 388 -4.71 16.47 -23.75
C LYS A 388 -4.68 15.92 -25.17
N GLU A 389 -4.41 14.62 -25.34
CA GLU A 389 -4.38 13.94 -26.64
C GLU A 389 -5.77 13.87 -27.27
N TRP A 390 -6.80 13.49 -26.50
CA TRP A 390 -8.20 13.53 -26.92
C TRP A 390 -8.65 14.93 -27.38
N LYS A 391 -8.33 15.98 -26.61
CA LYS A 391 -8.59 17.38 -26.99
C LYS A 391 -7.88 17.78 -28.28
N ALA A 392 -6.63 17.38 -28.44
CA ALA A 392 -5.86 17.66 -29.65
C ALA A 392 -6.44 16.94 -30.88
N SER A 393 -6.80 15.66 -30.76
CA SER A 393 -7.34 14.85 -31.86
C SER A 393 -8.69 15.33 -32.36
N TYR A 394 -9.62 15.69 -31.47
CA TYR A 394 -11.01 15.94 -31.85
C TYR A 394 -11.40 17.42 -31.91
N PHE A 395 -10.68 18.34 -31.24
CA PHE A 395 -11.10 19.74 -31.14
C PHE A 395 -10.08 20.73 -31.72
N SER A 396 -8.77 20.46 -31.66
CA SER A 396 -7.79 21.31 -32.34
C SER A 396 -7.92 21.24 -33.87
N ALA A 397 -8.25 20.07 -34.43
CA ALA A 397 -8.52 19.92 -35.86
C ALA A 397 -9.84 20.60 -36.31
N VAL A 398 -10.83 20.70 -35.42
CA VAL A 398 -12.12 21.37 -35.72
C VAL A 398 -11.94 22.89 -35.83
N LYS A 399 -11.05 23.48 -35.02
CA LYS A 399 -10.77 24.94 -35.00
C LYS A 399 -10.06 25.47 -36.25
N GLU A 400 -9.48 24.62 -37.10
CA GLU A 400 -9.05 25.03 -38.46
C GLU A 400 -10.20 25.00 -39.48
N LEU A 401 -11.23 24.16 -39.24
CA LEU A 401 -12.45 24.02 -40.05
C LEU A 401 -13.61 24.93 -39.58
N GLU A 402 -13.40 25.80 -38.59
CA GLU A 402 -14.40 26.77 -38.09
C GLU A 402 -14.57 28.01 -38.98
N LYS A 403 -13.72 28.19 -40.01
CA LYS A 403 -13.68 29.43 -40.80
C LYS A 403 -14.76 29.58 -41.87
N ASP A 404 -15.42 28.50 -42.29
CA ASP A 404 -16.04 28.48 -43.63
C ASP A 404 -17.55 28.17 -43.66
N ASP A 405 -18.14 27.52 -42.63
CA ASP A 405 -19.60 27.30 -42.64
C ASP A 405 -20.25 27.18 -41.25
N GLY A 406 -21.46 27.75 -41.12
CA GLY A 406 -22.19 27.97 -39.87
C GLY A 406 -23.07 26.80 -39.41
N ALA A 407 -22.74 25.57 -39.80
CA ALA A 407 -23.54 24.39 -39.48
C ALA A 407 -23.28 23.88 -38.06
N VAL A 408 -24.35 23.42 -37.38
CA VAL A 408 -24.24 22.73 -36.09
C VAL A 408 -23.55 21.38 -36.31
N LYS A 409 -22.27 21.27 -35.95
CA LYS A 409 -21.51 20.02 -36.04
C LYS A 409 -21.93 19.06 -34.94
N GLU A 410 -22.51 17.93 -35.33
CA GLU A 410 -22.54 16.73 -34.49
C GLU A 410 -21.10 16.29 -34.19
N LEU A 411 -20.80 15.98 -32.92
CA LEU A 411 -19.48 15.48 -32.54
C LEU A 411 -19.26 14.08 -33.12
N PRO A 412 -18.09 13.78 -33.72
CA PRO A 412 -17.80 12.44 -34.23
C PRO A 412 -17.98 11.39 -33.14
N ARG A 413 -18.70 10.29 -33.44
CA ARG A 413 -18.96 9.18 -32.50
C ARG A 413 -17.68 8.69 -31.81
N GLU A 414 -16.58 8.66 -32.56
CA GLU A 414 -15.27 8.23 -32.09
C GLU A 414 -14.68 9.15 -31.00
N CYS A 415 -15.08 10.42 -30.95
CA CYS A 415 -14.75 11.34 -29.86
C CYS A 415 -15.38 10.89 -28.53
N PHE A 416 -16.64 10.43 -28.55
CA PHE A 416 -17.30 9.85 -27.38
C PHE A 416 -16.73 8.48 -27.02
N GLU A 417 -16.47 7.61 -28.00
CA GLU A 417 -15.84 6.30 -27.76
C GLU A 417 -14.43 6.46 -27.13
N SER A 418 -13.66 7.46 -27.57
CA SER A 418 -12.35 7.81 -26.99
C SER A 418 -12.46 8.41 -25.58
N ALA A 419 -13.40 9.31 -25.33
CA ALA A 419 -13.67 9.85 -24.00
C ALA A 419 -14.14 8.77 -23.01
N LEU A 420 -15.01 7.86 -23.46
CA LEU A 420 -15.49 6.72 -22.68
C LEU A 420 -14.35 5.78 -22.28
N LYS A 421 -13.34 5.59 -23.14
CA LYS A 421 -12.12 4.85 -22.77
C LYS A 421 -11.36 5.55 -21.63
N ILE A 422 -11.19 6.88 -21.68
CA ILE A 422 -10.58 7.66 -20.58
C ILE A 422 -11.38 7.48 -19.28
N TYR A 423 -12.73 7.49 -19.36
CA TYR A 423 -13.56 7.21 -18.18
C TYR A 423 -13.35 5.80 -17.62
N VAL A 424 -13.34 4.76 -18.46
CA VAL A 424 -13.18 3.37 -18.00
C VAL A 424 -11.77 3.10 -17.45
N ASP A 425 -10.72 3.64 -18.08
CA ASP A 425 -9.34 3.35 -17.72
C ASP A 425 -8.86 4.12 -16.46
N PHE A 426 -9.43 5.30 -16.17
CA PHE A 426 -8.98 6.19 -15.08
C PHE A 426 -10.05 6.57 -14.04
N ILE A 427 -11.34 6.64 -14.38
CA ILE A 427 -12.36 7.28 -13.53
C ILE A 427 -13.35 6.25 -12.94
N SER A 428 -13.77 5.24 -13.70
CA SER A 428 -14.81 4.28 -13.30
C SER A 428 -14.41 3.49 -12.06
N ALA A 429 -15.21 3.59 -10.99
CA ALA A 429 -14.99 2.86 -9.73
C ALA A 429 -15.01 1.33 -9.89
N THR A 430 -15.68 0.83 -10.93
CA THR A 430 -15.84 -0.61 -11.22
C THR A 430 -14.70 -1.16 -12.09
N HIS A 431 -14.12 -0.33 -12.98
CA HIS A 431 -13.30 -0.80 -14.10
C HIS A 431 -11.88 -0.25 -14.15
N ALA A 432 -11.58 0.89 -13.51
CA ALA A 432 -10.24 1.45 -13.45
C ALA A 432 -9.39 0.71 -12.38
N GLU A 433 -8.23 0.19 -12.77
CA GLU A 433 -7.28 -0.46 -11.84
C GLU A 433 -6.61 0.56 -10.89
N PHE A 434 -6.44 1.80 -11.35
CA PHE A 434 -5.96 2.92 -10.55
C PHE A 434 -6.87 4.13 -10.79
N GLN A 435 -7.91 4.25 -9.96
CA GLN A 435 -8.86 5.36 -10.05
C GLN A 435 -8.19 6.69 -9.65
N ILE A 436 -8.33 7.72 -10.49
CA ILE A 436 -7.89 9.08 -10.15
C ILE A 436 -8.71 9.68 -9.01
N ASN A 437 -8.08 10.42 -8.12
CA ASN A 437 -8.71 10.91 -6.89
C ASN A 437 -9.48 12.23 -7.11
N LEU A 438 -10.69 12.11 -7.66
CA LEU A 438 -11.64 13.21 -7.88
C LEU A 438 -12.52 13.50 -6.65
N SER A 439 -13.18 14.66 -6.65
CA SER A 439 -14.20 14.96 -5.65
C SER A 439 -15.52 14.23 -5.97
N SER A 440 -16.41 14.13 -4.98
CA SER A 440 -17.69 13.44 -5.16
C SER A 440 -18.69 14.17 -6.09
N THR A 441 -18.44 15.44 -6.44
CA THR A 441 -19.20 16.16 -7.47
C THR A 441 -18.71 15.80 -8.86
N ASP A 442 -17.40 15.89 -9.08
CA ASP A 442 -16.78 15.73 -10.41
C ASP A 442 -16.81 14.25 -10.84
N PHE A 443 -16.68 13.32 -9.88
CA PHE A 443 -16.94 11.90 -10.13
C PHE A 443 -18.39 11.67 -10.58
N LYS A 444 -19.38 12.32 -9.95
CA LYS A 444 -20.80 12.10 -10.27
C LYS A 444 -21.23 12.73 -11.59
N SER A 445 -20.70 13.89 -11.97
CA SER A 445 -20.97 14.47 -13.30
C SER A 445 -20.44 13.56 -14.41
N LEU A 446 -19.22 13.06 -14.27
CA LEU A 446 -18.63 12.07 -15.19
C LEU A 446 -19.39 10.73 -15.18
N GLN A 447 -19.85 10.27 -14.02
CA GLN A 447 -20.64 9.05 -13.89
C GLN A 447 -21.97 9.16 -14.65
N VAL A 448 -22.66 10.31 -14.58
CA VAL A 448 -23.93 10.55 -15.32
C VAL A 448 -23.72 10.43 -16.84
N VAL A 449 -22.60 10.93 -17.37
CA VAL A 449 -22.29 10.86 -18.81
C VAL A 449 -21.87 9.46 -19.24
N PHE A 450 -20.92 8.82 -18.53
CA PHE A 450 -20.21 7.66 -19.08
C PHE A 450 -20.60 6.31 -18.48
N GLU A 451 -21.17 6.24 -17.27
CA GLU A 451 -21.35 4.96 -16.56
C GLU A 451 -22.31 4.01 -17.26
N HIS A 452 -23.36 4.52 -17.92
CA HIS A 452 -24.27 3.67 -18.70
C HIS A 452 -23.54 3.00 -19.88
N ALA A 453 -22.79 3.78 -20.67
CA ALA A 453 -22.05 3.28 -21.81
C ALA A 453 -20.89 2.34 -21.38
N ALA A 454 -20.26 2.62 -20.25
CA ALA A 454 -19.25 1.75 -19.64
C ALA A 454 -19.84 0.38 -19.26
N ASN A 455 -20.98 0.34 -18.57
CA ASN A 455 -21.67 -0.90 -18.21
C ASN A 455 -22.14 -1.70 -19.44
N VAL A 456 -22.47 -1.04 -20.54
CA VAL A 456 -22.84 -1.70 -21.82
C VAL A 456 -21.63 -2.41 -22.46
N ILE A 457 -20.43 -1.82 -22.44
CA ILE A 457 -19.23 -2.47 -23.02
C ILE A 457 -18.61 -3.48 -22.04
N CYS A 458 -18.36 -3.07 -20.80
CA CYS A 458 -17.63 -3.86 -19.80
C CYS A 458 -18.51 -4.91 -19.12
N GLY A 459 -19.84 -4.82 -19.25
CA GLY A 459 -20.83 -5.74 -18.73
C GLY A 459 -21.15 -5.51 -17.25
N SER A 460 -22.41 -5.22 -16.92
CA SER A 460 -22.87 -5.03 -15.55
C SER A 460 -22.98 -6.35 -14.78
N GLU A 461 -22.04 -6.63 -13.86
CA GLU A 461 -22.31 -7.54 -12.73
C GLU A 461 -22.78 -6.76 -11.50
N ARG A 462 -23.63 -7.39 -10.68
CA ARG A 462 -24.44 -6.71 -9.66
C ARG A 462 -23.66 -6.44 -8.36
N SER A 463 -23.12 -5.24 -8.22
CA SER A 463 -22.83 -4.62 -6.91
C SER A 463 -22.94 -3.10 -7.01
N ASN A 464 -23.95 -2.52 -6.36
CA ASN A 464 -24.15 -1.07 -6.33
C ASN A 464 -23.09 -0.44 -5.39
N PRO A 465 -22.10 0.34 -5.87
CA PRO A 465 -21.04 0.86 -5.02
C PRO A 465 -21.57 1.96 -4.09
N ASP A 466 -21.05 2.04 -2.86
CA ASP A 466 -21.26 3.22 -2.02
C ASP A 466 -20.37 4.36 -2.56
N PRO A 467 -20.93 5.51 -3.01
CA PRO A 467 -20.13 6.64 -3.47
C PRO A 467 -19.28 7.30 -2.35
N CYS A 468 -19.46 6.91 -1.08
CA CYS A 468 -18.62 7.28 0.04
C CYS A 468 -17.52 6.25 0.38
N THR A 469 -17.61 5.00 -0.09
CA THR A 469 -16.52 3.99 0.04
C THR A 469 -16.17 3.23 -1.26
N PRO A 470 -15.85 3.90 -2.39
CA PRO A 470 -15.40 3.25 -3.64
C PRO A 470 -13.97 2.65 -3.55
N PHE A 471 -13.55 2.23 -2.37
CA PHE A 471 -12.27 1.59 -2.07
C PHE A 471 -12.42 0.37 -1.12
N ASP A 472 -13.65 -0.09 -0.85
CA ASP A 472 -13.94 -1.47 -0.38
C ASP A 472 -13.82 -2.46 -1.57
N ASP A 473 -13.48 -3.73 -1.31
CA ASP A 473 -13.03 -4.72 -2.32
C ASP A 473 -14.11 -5.18 -3.34
N ILE A 474 -14.49 -4.29 -4.28
CA ILE A 474 -15.32 -4.59 -5.45
C ILE A 474 -14.46 -5.36 -6.49
N PRO A 475 -14.99 -6.44 -7.13
CA PRO A 475 -14.18 -7.28 -8.01
C PRO A 475 -13.85 -6.62 -9.35
N HIS A 476 -12.64 -6.04 -9.47
CA HIS A 476 -12.11 -5.55 -10.73
C HIS A 476 -12.04 -6.64 -11.81
N ARG A 477 -12.45 -6.29 -13.04
CA ARG A 477 -12.43 -7.16 -14.22
C ARG A 477 -11.26 -6.79 -15.13
N THR A 478 -10.20 -7.60 -15.16
CA THR A 478 -8.96 -7.38 -15.94
C THR A 478 -9.13 -7.47 -17.48
N ASP A 479 -10.35 -7.40 -17.99
CA ASP A 479 -10.63 -7.48 -19.44
C ASP A 479 -10.64 -6.09 -20.11
N SER A 480 -10.88 -5.00 -19.36
CA SER A 480 -11.26 -3.66 -19.87
C SER A 480 -10.49 -3.21 -21.11
N GLU A 481 -9.15 -3.17 -21.00
CA GLU A 481 -8.21 -2.72 -22.04
C GLU A 481 -8.29 -3.58 -23.32
N SER A 482 -8.63 -4.87 -23.19
CA SER A 482 -8.82 -5.78 -24.32
C SER A 482 -10.24 -5.74 -24.90
N THR A 483 -11.27 -5.53 -24.07
CA THR A 483 -12.66 -5.43 -24.54
C THR A 483 -12.97 -4.10 -25.22
N LEU A 484 -12.45 -2.98 -24.72
CA LEU A 484 -12.68 -1.65 -25.32
C LEU A 484 -12.09 -1.53 -26.73
N ASN A 485 -10.93 -2.16 -26.98
CA ASN A 485 -10.30 -2.18 -28.30
C ASN A 485 -11.03 -3.09 -29.31
N ILE A 486 -12.07 -3.83 -28.89
CA ILE A 486 -12.83 -4.80 -29.72
C ILE A 486 -14.33 -4.45 -29.79
N VAL A 487 -14.90 -3.85 -28.75
CA VAL A 487 -16.33 -3.60 -28.59
C VAL A 487 -16.62 -2.10 -28.56
N ARG A 488 -17.12 -1.57 -29.69
CA ARG A 488 -17.61 -0.18 -29.78
C ARG A 488 -18.97 0.00 -29.09
N TYR A 489 -19.23 1.18 -28.53
CA TYR A 489 -20.54 1.54 -27.98
C TYR A 489 -21.48 1.96 -29.11
N TRP A 490 -22.64 1.29 -29.24
CA TRP A 490 -23.62 1.56 -30.31
C TRP A 490 -24.89 2.33 -29.86
N GLY A 491 -24.98 2.74 -28.59
CA GLY A 491 -26.12 3.51 -28.07
C GLY A 491 -26.09 5.00 -28.41
N GLU A 492 -26.97 5.77 -27.77
CA GLU A 492 -27.06 7.24 -27.93
C GLU A 492 -25.95 7.96 -27.13
N VAL A 493 -25.48 9.10 -27.62
CA VAL A 493 -24.52 9.96 -26.90
C VAL A 493 -25.31 10.90 -25.98
N PRO A 494 -24.98 11.02 -24.68
CA PRO A 494 -25.67 11.93 -23.77
C PRO A 494 -25.56 13.39 -24.21
N ALA A 495 -26.63 14.17 -24.00
CA ALA A 495 -26.68 15.59 -24.37
C ALA A 495 -25.70 16.46 -23.56
N GLU A 496 -25.25 15.96 -22.41
CA GLU A 496 -24.27 16.58 -21.53
C GLU A 496 -22.82 16.47 -22.03
N PHE A 497 -22.53 15.59 -23.02
CA PHE A 497 -21.19 15.38 -23.54
C PHE A 497 -20.73 16.52 -24.46
N ASN A 498 -19.58 17.13 -24.17
CA ASN A 498 -19.06 18.32 -24.86
C ASN A 498 -17.52 18.46 -24.71
N GLU A 499 -16.90 19.46 -25.35
CA GLU A 499 -15.42 19.64 -25.35
C GLU A 499 -14.80 19.85 -23.95
N HIS A 500 -15.61 20.34 -23.00
CA HIS A 500 -15.22 20.64 -21.62
C HIS A 500 -15.56 19.53 -20.61
N VAL A 501 -16.03 18.35 -21.05
CA VAL A 501 -16.54 17.29 -20.15
C VAL A 501 -15.53 16.82 -19.09
N PHE A 502 -14.22 17.00 -19.34
CA PHE A 502 -13.15 16.67 -18.40
C PHE A 502 -12.50 17.88 -17.71
N ASP A 503 -12.93 19.13 -17.94
CA ASP A 503 -12.17 20.33 -17.53
C ASP A 503 -12.00 20.46 -16.01
N ASP A 504 -13.07 20.25 -15.23
CA ASP A 504 -13.03 20.28 -13.76
C ASP A 504 -12.15 19.15 -13.19
N ALA A 505 -12.18 17.97 -13.81
CA ALA A 505 -11.35 16.83 -13.45
C ALA A 505 -9.87 17.06 -13.82
N GLU A 506 -9.60 17.63 -15.00
CA GLU A 506 -8.26 18.02 -15.44
C GLU A 506 -7.65 19.06 -14.47
N MET A 507 -8.45 20.05 -14.05
CA MET A 507 -8.02 21.06 -13.09
C MET A 507 -7.76 20.47 -11.70
N SER A 508 -8.67 19.63 -11.20
CA SER A 508 -8.53 18.95 -9.91
C SER A 508 -7.29 18.05 -9.86
N ILE A 509 -7.03 17.26 -10.91
CA ILE A 509 -5.85 16.39 -10.97
C ILE A 509 -4.56 17.19 -11.20
N LYS A 510 -4.55 18.27 -11.98
CA LYS A 510 -3.39 19.19 -12.04
C LYS A 510 -3.05 19.75 -10.66
N TYR A 511 -4.04 20.17 -9.88
CA TYR A 511 -3.81 20.68 -8.52
C TYR A 511 -3.31 19.60 -7.55
N LEU A 512 -3.86 18.38 -7.63
CA LEU A 512 -3.40 17.21 -6.88
C LEU A 512 -1.93 16.87 -7.19
N VAL A 513 -1.55 16.89 -8.47
CA VAL A 513 -0.17 16.68 -8.93
C VAL A 513 0.74 17.81 -8.46
N LEU A 514 0.33 19.07 -8.59
CA LEU A 514 1.10 20.26 -8.17
C LEU A 514 1.42 20.25 -6.67
N THR A 515 0.48 19.78 -5.84
CA THR A 515 0.61 19.80 -4.37
C THR A 515 1.28 18.56 -3.78
N ASN A 516 1.35 17.44 -4.51
CA ASN A 516 1.84 16.16 -3.98
C ASN A 516 2.98 15.52 -4.79
N THR A 517 2.80 15.30 -6.09
CA THR A 517 3.79 14.58 -6.93
C THR A 517 4.90 15.51 -7.41
N TRP A 518 4.54 16.71 -7.88
CA TRP A 518 5.46 17.72 -8.42
C TRP A 518 6.55 18.18 -7.44
N PRO A 519 6.26 18.44 -6.14
CA PRO A 519 7.31 18.86 -5.21
C PRO A 519 8.34 17.76 -4.94
N LYS A 520 7.91 16.49 -4.93
CA LYS A 520 8.79 15.32 -4.79
C LYS A 520 9.68 15.16 -6.03
N PHE A 521 9.10 15.27 -7.23
CA PHE A 521 9.83 15.22 -8.51
C PHE A 521 10.91 16.30 -8.59
N ILE A 522 10.57 17.55 -8.26
CA ILE A 522 11.51 18.69 -8.27
C ILE A 522 12.59 18.53 -7.20
N LYS A 523 12.25 18.03 -6.01
CA LYS A 523 13.23 17.75 -4.94
C LYS A 523 14.20 16.64 -5.33
N GLU A 524 13.72 15.57 -5.96
CA GLU A 524 14.59 14.52 -6.48
C GLU A 524 15.47 15.02 -7.62
N ARG A 525 14.91 15.72 -8.61
CA ARG A 525 15.69 16.26 -9.74
C ARG A 525 16.84 17.14 -9.27
N ARG A 526 16.56 18.10 -8.36
CA ARG A 526 17.60 18.92 -7.70
C ARG A 526 18.66 18.08 -6.99
N SER A 527 18.31 16.93 -6.40
CA SER A 527 19.28 16.05 -5.73
C SER A 527 20.21 15.32 -6.73
N PHE A 528 19.70 14.93 -7.90
CA PHE A 528 20.52 14.40 -9.00
C PHE A 528 21.41 15.49 -9.63
N ASP A 529 20.85 16.68 -9.86
CA ASP A 529 21.58 17.82 -10.42
C ASP A 529 22.75 18.23 -9.49
N MET A 530 22.53 18.25 -8.16
CA MET A 530 23.61 18.47 -7.18
C MET A 530 24.63 17.34 -7.13
N ALA A 531 24.20 16.07 -7.15
CA ALA A 531 25.12 14.92 -7.09
C ALA A 531 26.05 14.88 -8.32
N SER A 532 25.47 15.03 -9.52
CA SER A 532 26.26 15.09 -10.76
C SER A 532 27.19 16.31 -10.82
N THR A 533 26.75 17.48 -10.31
CA THR A 533 27.63 18.66 -10.20
C THR A 533 28.85 18.38 -9.31
N VAL A 534 28.67 17.66 -8.20
CA VAL A 534 29.78 17.26 -7.30
C VAL A 534 30.72 16.27 -7.99
N GLU A 535 30.20 15.25 -8.68
CA GLU A 535 31.01 14.28 -9.44
C GLU A 535 31.79 14.93 -10.61
N THR A 536 31.23 15.96 -11.26
CA THR A 536 31.96 16.77 -12.25
C THR A 536 32.94 17.77 -11.64
N GLY A 537 32.84 18.06 -10.34
CA GLY A 537 33.72 18.97 -9.62
C GLY A 537 34.90 18.29 -8.91
N SER A 538 35.02 16.96 -9.02
CA SER A 538 36.10 16.15 -8.43
C SER A 538 37.00 15.46 -9.46
N ASN A 539 36.95 15.90 -10.72
CA ASN A 539 37.84 15.50 -11.82
C ASN A 539 38.58 16.72 -12.39
#